data_AF-A0A349TNN0-F1
#
_entry.id   AF-A0A349TNN0-F1
#
_cell.length_a   1.000
_cell.length_b   1.000
_cell.length_c   1.000
_cell.angle_alpha   90.00
_cell.angle_beta   90.00
_cell.angle_gamma   90.00
#
_symmetry.space_group_name_H-M   'P 1'
#
loop_
_entity.id
_entity.type
_entity.pdbx_description
1 polymer ?
#
loop_
_entity_poly.entity_id
_entity_poly.type
_entity_poly.pdbx_seq_one_letter_code
_entity_poly.pdbx_strand_id
1 'polypeptide(L)' 'GELGRGIEVVDYACGISELLKGEFSKNAGPDIDSWSEFQPLGVVAGITPFNFPAMVPMWMFPMA' A
#
# COMPACT_ATOMS: atom_id res chain seq x y z
N GLY A 1 -1.88 10.44 21.24
CA GLY A 1 -0.96 11.48 20.74
C GLY A 1 -0.75 11.27 19.25
N GLU A 2 -0.39 12.33 18.52
CA GLU A 2 -0.19 12.31 17.05
C GLU A 2 0.74 11.18 16.58
N LEU A 3 1.88 10.99 17.26
CA LEU A 3 2.83 9.92 16.99
C LEU A 3 2.21 8.52 17.15
N GLY A 4 1.36 8.32 18.16
CA GLY A 4 0.71 7.03 18.39
C GLY A 4 -0.19 6.63 17.21
N ARG A 5 -0.93 7.60 16.64
CA ARG A 5 -1.71 7.37 15.42
C ARG A 5 -0.85 7.13 14.19
N GLY A 6 0.33 7.75 14.12
CA GLY A 6 1.30 7.46 13.06
C GLY A 6 1.82 6.03 13.13
N ILE A 7 2.10 5.53 14.34
CA ILE A 7 2.56 4.15 14.58
C ILE A 7 1.49 3.14 14.14
N GLU A 8 0.20 3.40 14.39
CA GLU A 8 -0.90 2.54 13.92
C GLU A 8 -0.91 2.40 12.38
N VAL A 9 -0.57 3.46 11.65
CA VAL A 9 -0.50 3.38 10.18
C VAL A 9 0.72 2.62 9.69
N VAL A 10 1.86 2.76 10.38
CA VAL A 10 3.04 1.95 10.07
C VAL A 10 2.78 0.47 10.36
N ASP A 11 2.08 0.15 11.45
CA ASP A 11 1.72 -1.23 11.78
C ASP A 11 0.77 -1.83 10.73
N TYR A 12 -0.18 -1.03 10.23
CA TYR A 12 -1.03 -1.44 9.10
C TYR A 12 -0.22 -1.69 7.82
N ALA A 13 0.75 -0.82 7.51
CA ALA A 13 1.63 -0.99 6.36
C ALA A 13 2.49 -2.27 6.43
N CYS A 14 2.88 -2.73 7.63
CA CYS A 14 3.55 -4.02 7.80
C CYS A 14 2.71 -5.20 7.28
N GLY A 15 1.38 -5.07 7.24
CA GLY A 15 0.44 -6.06 6.71
C GLY A 15 0.14 -5.94 5.21
N ILE A 16 0.79 -5.02 4.47
CA ILE A 16 0.39 -4.69 3.09
C ILE A 16 0.52 -5.86 2.10
N SER A 17 1.35 -6.86 2.41
CA SER A 17 1.50 -8.07 1.59
C SER A 17 0.19 -8.85 1.43
N GLU A 18 -0.71 -8.79 2.42
CA GLU A 18 -2.03 -9.41 2.33
C GLU A 18 -2.92 -8.69 1.30
N LEU A 19 -2.79 -7.36 1.24
CA LEU A 19 -3.56 -6.48 0.34
C LEU A 19 -3.04 -6.52 -1.10
N LEU A 20 -1.75 -6.82 -1.30
CA LEU A 20 -1.11 -6.90 -2.61
C LEU A 20 -1.27 -8.28 -3.28
N LYS A 21 -2.01 -9.22 -2.66
CA LYS A 21 -2.26 -10.53 -3.26
C LYS A 21 -3.05 -10.38 -4.55
N GLY A 22 -2.41 -10.76 -5.64
CA GLY A 22 -3.05 -10.92 -6.93
C GLY A 22 -4.03 -12.08 -6.98
N GLU A 23 -4.79 -12.15 -8.08
CA GLU A 23 -5.69 -13.27 -8.36
C GLU A 23 -5.09 -14.14 -9.47
N PHE A 24 -5.26 -15.46 -9.38
CA PHE A 24 -4.82 -16.40 -10.41
C PHE A 24 -6.03 -17.19 -10.92
N SER A 25 -6.21 -17.20 -12.24
CA SER A 25 -7.28 -17.90 -12.95
C SER A 25 -6.67 -18.89 -13.93
N LYS A 26 -6.77 -20.18 -13.59
CA LYS A 26 -6.31 -21.28 -14.44
C LYS A 26 -7.33 -21.56 -15.54
N ASN A 27 -6.88 -21.72 -16.78
CA ASN A 27 -7.75 -22.00 -17.95
C ASN A 27 -8.86 -20.95 -18.15
N ALA A 28 -8.52 -19.66 -18.12
CA ALA A 28 -9.43 -18.59 -18.56
C ALA A 28 -9.85 -18.76 -20.04
N GLY A 29 -9.05 -19.50 -20.82
CA GLY A 29 -9.38 -20.04 -22.14
C GLY A 29 -8.69 -21.40 -22.38
N PRO A 30 -8.84 -22.03 -23.56
CA PRO A 30 -8.15 -23.28 -23.90
C PRO A 30 -6.63 -23.07 -23.84
N ASP A 31 -5.95 -23.73 -22.89
CA ASP A 31 -4.52 -23.58 -22.60
C ASP A 31 -4.07 -22.13 -22.30
N ILE A 32 -4.94 -21.30 -21.72
CA ILE A 32 -4.60 -19.92 -21.32
C ILE A 32 -4.83 -19.75 -19.82
N ASP A 33 -3.76 -19.46 -19.09
CA ASP A 33 -3.80 -19.01 -17.71
C ASP A 33 -3.78 -17.48 -17.64
N SER A 34 -4.47 -16.91 -16.66
CA SER A 34 -4.55 -15.46 -16.42
C SER A 34 -4.24 -15.17 -14.97
N TRP A 35 -3.55 -14.06 -14.70
CA TRP A 35 -3.32 -13.59 -13.34
C TRP A 35 -3.30 -12.07 -13.29
N SER A 36 -3.69 -11.54 -12.14
CA SER A 36 -3.66 -10.12 -11.81
C SER A 36 -2.52 -9.87 -10.83
N GLU A 37 -1.78 -8.79 -11.00
CA GLU A 37 -0.69 -8.40 -10.10
C GLU A 37 -0.78 -6.91 -9.77
N PHE A 38 -0.55 -6.55 -8.51
CA PHE A 38 -0.46 -5.16 -8.07
C PHE A 38 1.02 -4.75 -8.05
N GLN A 39 1.47 -4.07 -9.11
CA GLN A 39 2.84 -3.61 -9.25
C GLN A 39 3.02 -2.17 -8.76
N PRO A 40 4.22 -1.80 -8.25
CA PRO A 40 4.51 -0.44 -7.84
C PRO A 40 4.59 0.51 -9.04
N LEU A 41 4.15 1.76 -8.85
CA LEU A 41 4.13 2.79 -9.89
C LEU A 41 5.49 3.48 -10.13
N GLY A 42 6.41 3.40 -9.16
CA GLY A 42 7.73 4.05 -9.22
C GLY A 42 7.84 5.21 -8.24
N VAL A 43 8.23 6.40 -8.71
CA VAL A 43 8.46 7.56 -7.84
C VAL A 43 7.13 8.24 -7.48
N VAL A 44 6.86 8.38 -6.19
CA VAL A 44 5.71 9.13 -5.67
C VAL A 44 6.17 10.28 -4.76
N ALA A 45 5.39 11.36 -4.72
CA ALA A 45 5.69 12.53 -3.90
C ALA A 45 4.52 12.84 -2.96
N GLY A 46 4.84 13.08 -1.68
CA GLY A 46 3.89 13.50 -0.65
C GLY A 46 4.14 14.95 -0.22
N ILE A 47 3.08 15.75 -0.16
CA ILE A 47 3.11 17.12 0.37
C ILE A 47 2.18 17.18 1.57
N THR A 48 2.72 17.55 2.74
CA THR A 48 1.99 17.48 4.02
C THR A 48 1.82 18.88 4.65
N PRO A 49 0.68 19.14 5.33
CA PRO A 49 0.41 20.41 6.00
C PRO A 49 1.11 20.52 7.37
N PHE A 50 1.23 21.75 7.90
CA PHE A 50 2.01 22.03 9.12
C PHE A 50 1.38 21.53 10.43
N ASN A 51 0.08 21.23 10.43
CA ASN A 51 -0.70 20.99 11.64
C ASN A 51 -0.49 19.58 12.24
N PHE A 52 -0.04 18.62 11.44
CA PHE A 52 0.24 17.25 11.87
C PHE A 52 1.50 16.72 11.17
N PRO A 53 2.68 17.24 11.56
CA PRO A 53 3.94 16.99 10.87
C PRO A 53 4.46 15.55 11.01
N ALA A 54 3.97 14.78 11.97
CA ALA A 54 4.34 13.38 12.16
C ALA A 54 3.27 12.43 11.60
N MET A 55 1.99 12.65 11.93
CA MET A 55 0.92 11.73 11.52
C MET A 55 0.66 11.75 10.01
N VAL A 56 0.62 12.92 9.38
CA VAL A 56 0.23 13.00 7.96
C VAL A 56 1.28 12.43 7.01
N PRO A 57 2.60 12.63 7.21
CA PRO A 57 3.59 11.90 6.42
C PRO A 57 3.49 10.39 6.62
N MET A 58 3.25 9.92 7.85
CA MET A 58 3.06 8.49 8.15
C MET A 58 1.80 7.89 7.51
N TRP A 59 0.90 8.69 6.96
CA TRP A 59 -0.23 8.21 6.14
C TRP A 59 0.13 8.04 4.66
N MET A 60 1.22 8.65 4.21
CA MET A 60 1.63 8.64 2.81
C MET A 60 2.74 7.63 2.56
N PHE A 61 3.92 7.83 3.12
CA PHE A 61 5.11 7.05 2.73
C PHE A 61 5.10 5.58 3.17
N PRO A 62 4.49 5.16 4.29
CA PRO A 62 4.44 3.74 4.62
C PRO A 62 3.53 2.93 3.69
N MET A 63 2.55 3.60 3.07
CA MET A 63 1.56 3.01 2.17
C MET A 63 1.91 3.17 0.68
N ALA A 64 3.01 3.87 0.41
CA ALA A 64 3.48 4.24 -0.93
C ALA A 64 4.30 3.12 -1.60
#